data_AF-A0A966ERJ2-F1
#
_entry.id   AF-A0A966ERJ2-F1
#
_cell.length_a   1.000
_cell.length_b   1.000
_cell.length_c   1.000
_cell.angle_alpha   90.00
_cell.angle_beta   90.00
_cell.angle_gamma   90.00
#
_symmetry.space_group_name_H-M   'P 1'
#
loop_
_entity.id
_entity.type
_entity.pdbx_description
1 polymer ?
#
loop_
_entity_poly.entity_id
_entity_poly.type
_entity_poly.pdbx_seq_one_letter_code
_entity_poly.pdbx_strand_id
1 'polypeptide(L)'
;MNIHKMKVALGLFIFSFLITPATGEAYFTTAQSATKITENTTLFTVTYRFGFLNRELYMPIITERGLKADATKFSVGYELITATDKIVSIGSTTALVLTNDKDIQIKNNRYYLPEGKSAEFTFVAFVTTPADETTNASLLVSHLPFIMVDKGQEIPARLNPSEMLYYRTPEVAI
;
A
#
# COMPACT_ATOMS: atom_id res chain seq x y z
N MET A 1 -40.80 -29.53 -58.80
CA MET A 1 -41.49 -29.09 -57.57
C MET A 1 -41.14 -30.06 -56.46
N ASN A 2 -40.21 -29.69 -55.58
CA ASN A 2 -39.94 -30.37 -54.31
C ASN A 2 -39.26 -29.37 -53.37
N ILE A 3 -39.90 -29.17 -52.22
CA ILE A 3 -39.59 -28.18 -51.17
C ILE A 3 -38.98 -28.93 -49.96
N HIS A 4 -38.18 -28.21 -49.16
CA HIS A 4 -37.49 -28.60 -47.91
C HIS A 4 -36.11 -29.29 -48.14
N LYS A 5 -35.02 -28.87 -47.48
CA LYS A 5 -34.88 -28.58 -46.05
C LYS A 5 -33.80 -27.52 -45.75
N MET A 6 -34.19 -26.58 -44.89
CA MET A 6 -33.36 -25.63 -44.15
C MET A 6 -32.41 -26.38 -43.20
N LYS A 7 -31.11 -26.06 -43.20
CA LYS A 7 -30.17 -26.41 -42.12
C LYS A 7 -29.45 -25.15 -41.66
N VAL A 8 -29.78 -24.78 -40.43
CA VAL A 8 -29.21 -23.73 -39.60
C VAL A 8 -27.69 -23.96 -39.47
N ALA A 9 -26.89 -23.01 -39.93
CA ALA A 9 -25.46 -22.97 -39.62
C ALA A 9 -25.27 -22.18 -38.32
N LEU A 10 -25.12 -22.94 -37.23
CA LEU A 10 -24.78 -22.51 -35.90
C LEU A 10 -23.26 -22.68 -35.70
N GLY A 11 -22.60 -21.68 -35.10
CA GLY A 11 -21.22 -21.78 -34.60
C GLY A 11 -20.22 -20.98 -35.45
N LEU A 12 -19.29 -20.21 -34.91
CA LEU A 12 -18.63 -20.29 -33.61
C LEU A 12 -18.16 -18.88 -33.24
N PHE A 13 -18.76 -18.24 -32.24
CA PHE A 13 -18.26 -16.98 -31.69
C PHE A 13 -17.17 -17.34 -30.68
N ILE A 14 -15.91 -17.39 -31.13
CA ILE A 14 -14.76 -17.60 -30.25
C ILE A 14 -14.62 -16.34 -29.39
N PHE A 15 -15.15 -16.42 -28.17
CA PHE A 15 -14.90 -15.46 -27.12
C PHE A 15 -13.45 -15.63 -26.68
N SER A 16 -12.55 -14.92 -27.37
CA SER A 16 -11.17 -14.72 -26.95
C SER A 16 -11.18 -13.91 -25.66
N PHE A 17 -11.46 -14.55 -24.53
CA PHE A 17 -11.12 -14.00 -23.22
C PHE A 17 -9.60 -13.79 -23.24
N LEU A 18 -9.21 -12.53 -23.43
CA LEU A 18 -7.89 -12.04 -23.13
C LEU A 18 -7.68 -12.27 -21.63
N ILE A 19 -7.16 -13.44 -21.28
CA ILE A 19 -6.58 -13.69 -19.96
C ILE A 19 -5.32 -12.82 -19.94
N THR A 20 -5.47 -11.56 -19.56
CA THR A 20 -4.31 -10.73 -19.26
C THR A 20 -3.55 -11.44 -18.14
N PRO A 21 -2.26 -11.76 -18.33
CA PRO A 21 -1.47 -12.32 -17.24
C PRO A 21 -1.56 -11.33 -16.09
N ALA A 22 -2.06 -11.79 -14.93
CA ALA A 22 -1.95 -11.04 -13.71
C ALA A 22 -0.45 -10.81 -13.49
N THR A 23 0.02 -9.59 -13.71
CA THR A 23 1.40 -9.22 -13.43
C THR A 23 1.63 -9.52 -11.97
N GLY A 24 2.48 -10.52 -11.71
CA GLY A 24 2.84 -10.98 -10.38
C GLY A 24 3.74 -9.97 -9.68
N GLU A 25 3.24 -8.76 -9.48
CA GLU A 25 3.90 -7.80 -8.59
C GLU A 25 3.66 -8.28 -7.16
N ALA A 26 4.74 -8.72 -6.51
CA ALA A 26 4.71 -9.17 -5.12
C ALA A 26 4.29 -8.03 -4.18
N TYR A 27 4.48 -6.78 -4.62
CA TYR A 27 4.04 -5.60 -3.91
C TYR A 27 3.90 -4.40 -4.85
N PHE A 28 2.87 -3.58 -4.63
CA PHE A 28 2.69 -2.29 -5.32
C PHE A 28 1.70 -1.41 -4.56
N THR A 29 1.79 -0.10 -4.73
CA THR A 29 0.81 0.84 -4.16
C THR A 29 -0.45 0.89 -5.02
N THR A 30 -1.63 0.80 -4.41
CA THR A 30 -2.90 0.68 -5.15
C THR A 30 -3.73 1.96 -5.10
N ALA A 31 -3.56 2.79 -4.06
CA ALA A 31 -4.23 4.07 -3.93
C ALA A 31 -3.47 4.98 -2.97
N GLN A 32 -3.50 6.29 -3.22
CA GLN A 32 -2.98 7.31 -2.30
C GLN A 32 -3.97 8.47 -2.25
N SER A 33 -4.21 9.01 -1.06
CA SER A 33 -5.08 10.17 -0.91
C SER A 33 -4.64 11.08 0.24
N ALA A 34 -5.05 12.34 0.12
CA ALA A 34 -4.90 13.36 1.14
C ALA A 34 -6.22 14.12 1.24
N THR A 35 -6.85 14.12 2.41
CA THR A 35 -8.17 14.71 2.62
C THR A 35 -8.15 15.61 3.84
N LYS A 36 -8.52 16.88 3.66
CA LYS A 36 -8.68 17.82 4.76
C LYS A 36 -9.95 17.47 5.55
N ILE A 37 -9.81 17.16 6.84
CA ILE A 37 -10.91 16.79 7.74
C ILE A 37 -11.44 18.02 8.48
N THR A 38 -10.53 18.90 8.92
CA THR A 38 -10.82 20.20 9.53
C THR A 38 -9.85 21.24 8.98
N GLU A 39 -9.93 22.50 9.41
CA GLU A 39 -8.98 23.54 8.98
C GLU A 39 -7.52 23.20 9.28
N ASN A 40 -7.27 22.38 10.31
CA ASN A 40 -5.94 22.12 10.86
C ASN A 40 -5.62 20.61 10.90
N THR A 41 -6.52 19.76 10.39
CA THR A 41 -6.35 18.30 10.43
C THR A 41 -6.54 17.71 9.06
N THR A 42 -5.55 16.96 8.61
CA THR A 42 -5.54 16.29 7.32
C THR A 42 -5.31 14.80 7.50
N LEU A 43 -6.10 14.00 6.81
CA LEU A 43 -5.99 12.56 6.70
C LEU A 43 -5.21 12.19 5.44
N PHE A 44 -4.07 11.55 5.62
CA PHE A 44 -3.28 10.95 4.54
C PHE A 44 -3.46 9.44 4.56
N THR A 45 -3.59 8.85 3.37
CA THR A 45 -3.63 7.39 3.22
C THR A 45 -2.76 6.93 2.07
N VAL A 46 -2.06 5.82 2.28
CA VAL A 46 -1.32 5.09 1.24
C VAL A 46 -1.69 3.62 1.36
N THR A 47 -2.46 3.13 0.39
CA THR A 47 -2.83 1.71 0.28
C THR A 47 -1.84 1.01 -0.63
N TYR A 48 -1.44 -0.19 -0.22
CA TYR A 48 -0.53 -1.04 -0.96
C TYR A 48 -0.88 -2.51 -0.76
N ARG A 49 -0.60 -3.31 -1.79
CA ARG A 49 -0.77 -4.75 -1.75
C ARG A 49 0.59 -5.40 -1.53
N PHE A 50 0.62 -6.48 -0.74
CA PHE A 50 1.81 -7.29 -0.51
C PHE A 50 1.45 -8.78 -0.51
N GLY A 51 2.35 -9.63 -1.00
CA GLY A 51 2.22 -11.08 -0.97
C GLY A 51 3.35 -11.80 -1.69
N PHE A 52 3.66 -13.03 -1.27
CA PHE A 52 4.58 -13.92 -1.98
C PHE A 52 3.92 -15.27 -2.23
N LEU A 53 4.23 -15.88 -3.37
CA LEU A 53 3.67 -17.18 -3.74
C LEU A 53 4.17 -18.31 -2.84
N ASN A 54 5.41 -18.20 -2.35
CA ASN A 54 6.14 -19.31 -1.71
C ASN A 54 6.71 -18.96 -0.33
N ARG A 55 6.21 -17.90 0.31
CA ARG A 55 6.70 -17.40 1.61
C ARG A 55 5.57 -16.81 2.43
N GLU A 56 5.59 -17.04 3.74
CA GLU A 56 4.78 -16.29 4.68
C GLU A 56 5.41 -14.91 4.92
N LEU A 57 4.59 -13.96 5.33
CA LEU A 57 5.01 -12.59 5.59
C LEU A 57 4.56 -12.09 6.95
N TYR A 58 5.42 -11.29 7.57
CA TYR A 58 5.01 -10.35 8.60
C TYR A 58 5.13 -8.92 8.09
N MET A 59 4.09 -8.12 8.33
CA MET A 59 4.04 -6.70 8.05
C MET A 59 3.91 -5.88 9.35
N PRO A 60 4.52 -4.70 9.43
CA PRO A 60 4.43 -3.82 10.59
C PRO A 60 3.02 -3.23 10.76
N ILE A 61 2.58 -3.09 12.01
CA ILE A 61 1.36 -2.35 12.39
C ILE A 61 1.71 -0.91 12.77
N ILE A 62 2.84 -0.76 13.45
CA ILE A 62 3.31 0.51 14.02
C ILE A 62 4.00 1.38 12.97
N THR A 63 3.97 2.69 13.22
CA THR A 63 4.48 3.70 12.29
C THR A 63 5.35 4.70 13.04
N GLU A 64 6.30 5.33 12.35
CA GLU A 64 7.23 6.29 12.94
C GLU A 64 7.53 7.43 11.94
N ARG A 65 7.22 8.67 12.34
CA ARG A 65 7.61 9.86 11.56
C ARG A 65 9.11 10.09 11.73
N GLY A 66 9.82 10.52 10.68
CA GLY A 66 11.25 10.80 10.79
C GLY A 66 12.16 9.58 10.53
N LEU A 67 11.58 8.41 10.28
CA LEU A 67 12.34 7.17 10.16
C LEU A 67 12.96 7.05 8.76
N LYS A 68 14.28 6.93 8.70
CA LYS A 68 15.03 6.83 7.44
C LYS A 68 14.83 5.49 6.75
N ALA A 69 14.95 5.49 5.43
CA ALA A 69 14.77 4.30 4.59
C ALA A 69 15.70 3.13 4.94
N ASP A 70 16.91 3.42 5.40
CA ASP A 70 17.94 2.45 5.74
C ASP A 70 17.87 1.93 7.19
N ALA A 71 16.89 2.39 7.98
CA ALA A 71 16.69 1.96 9.34
C ALA A 71 16.48 0.43 9.46
N THR A 72 16.79 -0.09 10.64
CA THR A 72 16.61 -1.51 11.01
C THR A 72 15.36 -1.77 11.84
N LYS A 73 14.56 -0.72 12.11
CA LYS A 73 13.33 -0.82 12.90
C LYS A 73 12.23 -1.51 12.11
N PHE A 74 11.39 -2.29 12.79
CA PHE A 74 10.23 -2.94 12.18
C PHE A 74 8.96 -2.08 12.33
N SER A 75 8.98 -0.90 11.72
CA SER A 75 7.88 0.06 11.71
C SER A 75 7.78 0.72 10.33
N VAL A 76 6.59 1.18 9.94
CA VAL A 76 6.48 1.98 8.70
C VAL A 76 6.98 3.39 8.97
N GLY A 77 8.05 3.78 8.29
CA GLY A 77 8.59 5.13 8.33
C GLY A 77 7.87 6.05 7.37
N TYR A 78 7.68 7.30 7.77
CA TYR A 78 7.11 8.32 6.89
C TYR A 78 7.65 9.72 7.19
N GLU A 79 7.51 10.59 6.21
CA GLU A 79 7.81 12.02 6.29
C GLU A 79 6.65 12.84 5.71
N LEU A 80 6.52 14.07 6.17
CA LEU A 80 5.78 15.10 5.44
C LEU A 80 6.79 15.89 4.60
N ILE A 81 6.49 16.10 3.33
CA ILE A 81 7.39 16.77 2.38
C ILE A 81 6.63 17.78 1.53
N THR A 82 7.30 18.85 1.11
CA THR A 82 6.76 19.79 0.12
C THR A 82 6.87 19.25 -1.31
N ALA A 83 6.29 19.92 -2.31
CA ALA A 83 6.52 19.65 -3.73
C ALA A 83 8.01 19.61 -4.15
N THR A 84 8.92 20.26 -3.39
CA THR A 84 10.37 20.25 -3.65
C THR A 84 11.13 19.28 -2.73
N ASP A 85 10.43 18.28 -2.18
CA ASP A 85 10.96 17.22 -1.30
C ASP A 85 11.68 17.73 -0.04
N LYS A 86 11.31 18.94 0.44
CA LYS A 86 11.79 19.44 1.73
C LYS A 86 10.95 18.85 2.85
N ILE A 87 11.60 18.31 3.88
CA ILE A 87 10.93 17.77 5.07
C ILE A 87 10.20 18.91 5.79
N VAL A 88 8.93 18.65 6.10
CA VAL A 88 8.05 19.49 6.89
C VAL A 88 7.99 18.92 8.30
N SER A 89 8.44 19.68 9.30
CA SER A 89 8.50 19.24 10.71
C SER A 89 7.30 19.68 11.55
N ILE A 90 6.42 20.52 11.01
CA ILE A 90 5.29 21.07 11.75
C ILE A 90 4.22 20.02 12.04
N GLY A 91 3.38 20.31 13.04
CA GLY A 91 2.22 19.49 13.40
C GLY A 91 2.56 18.19 14.14
N SER A 92 1.54 17.66 14.81
CA SER A 92 1.56 16.34 15.46
C SER A 92 0.93 15.28 14.56
N THR A 93 1.36 14.03 14.69
CA THR A 93 0.88 12.93 13.85
C THR A 93 0.44 11.74 14.66
N THR A 94 -0.76 11.23 14.37
CA THR A 94 -1.23 9.92 14.82
C THR A 94 -1.39 9.03 13.61
N ALA A 95 -0.68 7.90 13.57
CA ALA A 95 -0.64 7.07 12.39
C ALA A 95 -0.52 5.58 12.71
N LEU A 96 -1.08 4.74 11.84
CA LEU A 96 -1.03 3.29 11.95
C LEU A 96 -1.19 2.64 10.57
N VAL A 97 -0.85 1.36 10.48
CA VAL A 97 -1.21 0.52 9.32
C VAL A 97 -2.48 -0.26 9.66
N LEU A 98 -3.41 -0.32 8.71
CA LEU A 98 -4.65 -1.06 8.78
C LEU A 98 -4.72 -2.09 7.65
N THR A 99 -5.52 -3.12 7.83
CA THR A 99 -5.96 -4.02 6.76
C THR A 99 -7.40 -4.45 7.01
N ASN A 100 -8.16 -4.63 5.93
CA ASN A 100 -9.51 -5.17 5.97
C ASN A 100 -9.57 -6.63 5.48
N ASP A 101 -8.42 -7.23 5.15
CA ASP A 101 -8.36 -8.61 4.70
C ASP A 101 -8.58 -9.57 5.87
N LYS A 102 -9.70 -10.29 5.82
CA LYS A 102 -10.13 -11.24 6.85
C LYS A 102 -9.16 -12.41 7.09
N ASP A 103 -8.32 -12.71 6.11
CA ASP A 103 -7.36 -13.82 6.16
C ASP A 103 -6.06 -13.40 6.91
N ILE A 104 -5.90 -12.11 7.20
CA ILE A 104 -4.77 -11.59 7.96
C ILE A 104 -5.03 -11.69 9.46
N GLN A 105 -4.06 -12.26 10.17
CA GLN A 105 -4.09 -12.35 11.63
C GLN A 105 -3.02 -11.47 12.25
N ILE A 106 -3.22 -11.03 13.49
CA ILE A 106 -2.14 -10.40 14.26
C ILE A 106 -1.43 -11.48 15.06
N LYS A 107 -0.11 -11.60 14.86
CA LYS A 107 0.78 -12.47 15.64
C LYS A 107 1.98 -11.65 16.08
N ASN A 108 2.31 -11.70 17.37
CA ASN A 108 3.46 -10.97 17.94
C ASN A 108 3.49 -9.47 17.57
N ASN A 109 2.31 -8.82 17.62
CA ASN A 109 2.14 -7.40 17.27
C ASN A 109 2.53 -7.03 15.81
N ARG A 110 2.38 -7.99 14.89
CA ARG A 110 2.60 -7.84 13.45
C ARG A 110 1.44 -8.47 12.69
N TYR A 111 1.17 -7.99 11.49
CA TYR A 111 0.25 -8.67 10.58
C TYR A 111 0.93 -9.90 10.00
N TYR A 112 0.35 -11.08 10.15
CA TYR A 112 0.76 -12.33 9.54
C TYR A 112 -0.05 -12.58 8.27
N LEU A 113 0.65 -12.71 7.15
CA LEU A 113 0.11 -13.02 5.83
C LEU A 113 0.61 -14.41 5.40
N PRO A 114 -0.29 -15.40 5.21
CA PRO A 114 0.09 -16.75 4.78
C PRO A 114 0.75 -16.80 3.39
N GLU A 115 1.53 -17.84 3.15
CA GLU A 115 2.06 -18.19 1.82
C GLU A 115 0.96 -18.32 0.77
N GLY A 116 1.24 -17.87 -0.46
CA GLY A 116 0.31 -17.97 -1.59
C GLY A 116 -0.84 -16.97 -1.53
N LYS A 117 -0.83 -16.05 -0.56
CA LYS A 117 -1.83 -14.99 -0.39
C LYS A 117 -1.20 -13.62 -0.63
N SER A 118 -2.06 -12.70 -1.03
CA SER A 118 -1.77 -11.26 -1.03
C SER A 118 -2.83 -10.55 -0.22
N ALA A 119 -2.46 -9.49 0.49
CA ALA A 119 -3.38 -8.64 1.22
C ALA A 119 -3.08 -7.16 0.96
N GLU A 120 -4.11 -6.34 1.14
CA GLU A 120 -4.02 -4.89 1.10
C GLU A 120 -3.84 -4.33 2.51
N PHE A 121 -2.86 -3.44 2.62
CA PHE A 121 -2.56 -2.69 3.82
C PHE A 121 -2.72 -1.22 3.49
N THR A 122 -3.31 -0.46 4.40
CA THR A 122 -3.46 0.98 4.28
C THR A 122 -2.70 1.63 5.42
N PHE A 123 -1.62 2.33 5.08
CA PHE A 123 -1.02 3.29 5.99
C PHE A 123 -1.94 4.51 6.10
N VAL A 124 -2.32 4.86 7.32
CA VAL A 124 -3.20 5.98 7.64
C VAL A 124 -2.48 6.92 8.60
N ALA A 125 -2.45 8.21 8.28
CA ALA A 125 -1.91 9.24 9.16
C ALA A 125 -2.85 10.44 9.26
N PHE A 126 -3.20 10.80 10.49
CA PHE A 126 -3.81 12.08 10.82
C PHE A 126 -2.70 13.05 11.20
N VAL A 127 -2.60 14.14 10.46
CA VAL A 127 -1.68 15.25 10.75
C VAL A 127 -2.50 16.40 11.28
N THR A 128 -2.15 16.92 12.46
CA THR A 128 -2.77 18.12 13.03
C THR A 128 -1.73 19.22 13.22
N THR A 129 -1.95 20.37 12.58
CA THR A 129 -1.07 21.55 12.61
C THR A 129 -1.56 22.63 13.58
N PRO A 130 -0.66 23.49 14.09
CA PRO A 130 -1.06 24.73 14.76
C PRO A 130 -1.88 25.64 13.83
N ALA A 131 -2.84 26.38 14.36
CA ALA A 131 -3.79 27.17 13.55
C ALA A 131 -3.14 28.31 12.74
N ASP A 132 -1.97 28.77 13.16
CA ASP A 132 -1.20 29.86 12.59
C ASP A 132 -0.08 29.41 11.63
N GLU A 133 0.13 28.10 11.50
CA GLU A 133 1.11 27.52 10.59
C GLU A 133 0.39 26.81 9.46
N THR A 134 0.59 27.27 8.22
CA THR A 134 0.06 26.58 7.04
C THR A 134 1.17 26.31 6.04
N THR A 135 1.16 25.12 5.45
CA THR A 135 2.06 24.77 4.36
C THR A 135 1.40 23.73 3.46
N ASN A 136 1.86 23.61 2.22
CA ASN A 136 1.47 22.50 1.38
C ASN A 136 2.40 21.32 1.65
N ALA A 137 1.82 20.14 1.87
CA ALA A 137 2.56 18.93 2.14
C ALA A 137 1.93 17.71 1.47
N SER A 138 2.79 16.79 1.03
CA SER A 138 2.49 15.39 0.80
C SER A 138 3.01 14.58 1.97
N LEU A 139 2.35 13.47 2.27
CA LEU A 139 2.95 12.37 2.99
C LEU A 139 3.74 11.47 2.02
N LEU A 140 4.96 11.10 2.41
CA LEU A 140 5.81 10.11 1.75
C LEU A 140 6.12 8.99 2.74
N VAL A 141 5.84 7.73 2.36
CA VAL A 141 6.37 6.59 3.11
C VAL A 141 7.86 6.49 2.80
N SER A 142 8.70 6.56 3.84
CA SER A 142 10.15 6.57 3.72
C SER A 142 10.78 5.22 4.01
N HIS A 143 10.09 4.34 4.75
CA HIS A 143 10.59 3.03 5.14
C HIS A 143 9.43 2.03 5.23
N LEU A 144 9.51 0.92 4.48
CA LEU A 144 8.51 -0.15 4.53
C LEU A 144 9.20 -1.50 4.73
N PRO A 145 9.42 -1.93 5.98
CA PRO A 145 10.03 -3.22 6.29
C PRO A 145 8.98 -4.34 6.26
N PHE A 146 9.46 -5.55 6.00
CA PHE A 146 8.68 -6.79 6.11
C PHE A 146 9.61 -7.94 6.50
N ILE A 147 9.05 -9.02 7.02
CA ILE A 147 9.82 -10.24 7.31
C ILE A 147 9.22 -11.36 6.47
N MET A 148 10.06 -12.03 5.70
CA MET A 148 9.70 -13.28 5.04
C MET A 148 10.02 -14.45 5.96
N VAL A 149 9.15 -15.47 5.98
CA VAL A 149 9.45 -16.75 6.62
C VAL A 149 9.71 -17.78 5.54
N ASP A 150 10.91 -18.37 5.54
CA ASP A 150 11.29 -19.45 4.63
C ASP A 150 11.81 -20.62 5.47
N LYS A 151 11.12 -21.76 5.43
CA LYS A 151 11.43 -22.97 6.23
C LYS A 151 11.62 -22.67 7.72
N GLY A 152 10.76 -21.78 8.27
CA GLY A 152 10.78 -21.38 9.68
C GLY A 152 11.86 -20.36 10.05
N GLN A 153 12.66 -19.87 9.10
CA GLN A 153 13.62 -18.79 9.34
C GLN A 153 13.03 -17.43 8.96
N GLU A 154 13.11 -16.47 9.88
CA GLU A 154 12.74 -15.08 9.62
C GLU A 154 13.86 -14.35 8.86
N ILE A 155 13.52 -13.81 7.69
CA ILE A 155 14.41 -13.05 6.82
C ILE A 155 13.87 -11.62 6.75
N PRO A 156 14.47 -10.66 7.47
CA PRO A 156 14.07 -9.27 7.41
C PRO A 156 14.43 -8.68 6.04
N ALA A 157 13.51 -7.89 5.50
CA ALA A 157 13.64 -7.20 4.24
C ALA A 157 12.91 -5.86 4.30
N ARG A 158 13.04 -5.07 3.23
CA ARG A 158 12.38 -3.78 3.06
C ARG A 158 12.29 -3.45 1.58
N LEU A 159 11.35 -2.57 1.24
CA LEU A 159 11.29 -2.01 -0.11
C LEU A 159 12.53 -1.18 -0.44
N ASN A 160 12.90 -1.16 -1.72
CA ASN A 160 14.02 -0.35 -2.16
C ASN A 160 13.65 1.14 -2.10
N PRO A 161 14.58 2.02 -1.70
CA PRO A 161 14.31 3.47 -1.65
C PRO A 161 13.81 4.06 -2.97
N SER A 162 14.23 3.50 -4.12
CA SER A 162 13.75 3.93 -5.44
C SER A 162 12.28 3.60 -5.70
N GLU A 163 11.76 2.52 -5.09
CA GLU A 163 10.35 2.12 -5.19
C GLU A 163 9.48 2.95 -4.24
N MET A 164 10.05 3.43 -3.13
CA MET A 164 9.33 4.24 -2.14
C MET A 164 8.83 5.58 -2.70
N LEU A 165 9.42 6.09 -3.79
CA LEU A 165 8.96 7.31 -4.47
C LEU A 165 7.50 7.23 -4.94
N TYR A 166 6.99 6.03 -5.19
CA TYR A 166 5.59 5.81 -5.58
C TYR A 166 4.63 5.81 -4.38
N TYR A 167 5.13 5.70 -3.15
CA TYR A 167 4.34 5.67 -1.91
C TYR A 167 4.15 7.09 -1.37
N ARG A 168 3.73 8.00 -2.25
CA ARG A 168 3.53 9.42 -1.98
C ARG A 168 2.09 9.81 -2.22
N THR A 169 1.52 10.55 -1.28
CA THR A 169 0.17 11.12 -1.41
C THR A 169 0.19 12.42 -2.24
N PRO A 170 -0.96 12.82 -2.81
CA PRO A 170 -1.10 14.16 -3.38
C PRO A 170 -0.74 15.25 -2.36
N GLU A 171 -0.29 16.39 -2.85
CA GLU A 171 -0.04 17.56 -2.02
C GLU A 171 -1.35 18.22 -1.59
N VAL A 172 -1.44 18.64 -0.33
CA VAL A 172 -2.58 19.38 0.23
C VAL A 172 -2.09 20.41 1.25
N ALA A 173 -2.86 21.48 1.43
CA ALA A 173 -2.62 22.41 2.52
C ALA A 173 -2.87 21.72 3.87
N ILE A 174 -1.87 21.77 4.75
CA ILE A 174 -1.91 21.34 6.14
C ILE A 174 -1.65 22.51 7.06
#